data_AF-A0A925S982-F1
#
_entry.id   AF-A0A925S982-F1
#
_cell.length_a   1.000
_cell.length_b   1.000
_cell.length_c   1.000
_cell.angle_alpha   90.00
_cell.angle_beta   90.00
_cell.angle_gamma   90.00
#
_symmetry.space_group_name_H-M   'P 1'
#
loop_
_entity.id
_entity.type
_entity.pdbx_description
1 polymer ?
#
loop_
_entity_poly.entity_id
_entity_poly.type
_entity_poly.pdbx_seq_one_letter_code
_entity_poly.pdbx_strand_id
1 'polypeptide(L)'
;MVAQQWKLEAVAKLIEGRIVDDTDRVEVCIKGTVLGFPVTVEAFRAGFPFGVTFFLETADLSAGAPPNDPDALNMMFYPRMTRGIYSFFARLLLLEAKGQPIDEPRVKGNFHCSYNSREQAERFVHYPGVLENLLKLEHYAKFSELTVRTNAGLSLSVSTAFNNLEVDIAKETCAAMGELGQIIFENFQ
;
A
#
# COMPACT_ATOMS: atom_id res chain seq x y z
N MET A 1 -23.67 -0.70 -4.14
CA MET A 1 -24.07 0.31 -3.14
C MET A 1 -23.16 1.49 -3.35
N VAL A 2 -23.74 2.67 -3.60
CA VAL A 2 -22.99 3.91 -3.86
C VAL A 2 -22.19 4.31 -2.62
N ALA A 3 -21.03 4.93 -2.81
CA ALA A 3 -20.24 5.48 -1.72
C ALA A 3 -21.03 6.51 -0.91
N GLN A 4 -20.92 6.48 0.41
CA GLN A 4 -21.57 7.47 1.27
C GLN A 4 -20.84 8.81 1.21
N GLN A 5 -21.54 9.89 0.85
CA GLN A 5 -20.96 11.21 0.62
C GLN A 5 -20.14 11.74 1.82
N TRP A 6 -20.67 11.64 3.04
CA TRP A 6 -19.99 12.09 4.26
C TRP A 6 -18.63 11.41 4.46
N LYS A 7 -18.51 10.15 4.00
CA LYS A 7 -17.30 9.35 4.14
C LYS A 7 -16.23 9.76 3.14
N LEU A 8 -16.65 10.04 1.90
CA LEU A 8 -15.78 10.64 0.89
C LEU A 8 -15.19 11.96 1.40
N GLU A 9 -16.03 12.83 1.97
CA GLU A 9 -15.61 14.10 2.53
C GLU A 9 -14.67 13.94 3.73
N ALA A 10 -14.95 12.99 4.62
CA ALA A 10 -14.10 12.70 5.77
C ALA A 10 -12.71 12.22 5.35
N VAL A 11 -12.62 11.30 4.38
CA VAL A 11 -11.34 10.80 3.84
C VAL A 11 -10.62 11.89 3.04
N ALA A 12 -11.34 12.71 2.28
CA ALA A 12 -10.75 13.86 1.58
C ALA A 12 -10.12 14.85 2.55
N LYS A 13 -10.83 15.23 3.61
CA LYS A 13 -10.30 16.13 4.65
C LYS A 13 -9.06 15.56 5.34
N LEU A 14 -9.00 14.25 5.53
CA LEU A 14 -7.90 13.56 6.17
C LEU A 14 -6.58 13.72 5.41
N ILE A 15 -6.65 13.63 4.08
CA ILE A 15 -5.49 13.79 3.19
C ILE A 15 -5.39 15.21 2.63
N GLU A 16 -6.02 16.20 3.27
CA GLU A 16 -6.03 17.60 2.81
C GLU A 16 -6.42 17.75 1.33
N GLY A 17 -7.32 16.87 0.87
CA GLY A 17 -7.61 16.64 -0.53
C GLY A 17 -9.03 16.97 -0.95
N ARG A 18 -9.39 16.48 -2.15
CA ARG A 18 -10.70 16.63 -2.77
C ARG A 18 -11.16 15.34 -3.42
N ILE A 19 -12.48 15.19 -3.52
CA ILE A 19 -13.12 14.15 -4.31
C ILE A 19 -12.97 14.53 -5.79
N VAL A 20 -12.55 13.58 -6.62
CA VAL A 20 -12.36 13.76 -8.06
C VAL A 20 -13.35 12.85 -8.78
N ASP A 21 -14.02 13.37 -9.80
CA ASP A 21 -14.86 12.55 -10.67
C ASP A 21 -13.97 11.84 -11.69
N ASP A 22 -13.82 10.53 -11.52
CA ASP A 22 -13.12 9.61 -12.44
C ASP A 22 -13.98 8.36 -12.65
N THR A 23 -15.27 8.59 -12.87
CA THR A 23 -16.30 7.53 -12.98
C THR A 23 -16.08 6.56 -14.15
N ASP A 24 -15.27 6.95 -15.14
CA ASP A 24 -14.84 6.09 -16.24
C ASP A 24 -13.93 4.94 -15.76
N ARG A 25 -13.19 5.14 -14.66
CA ARG A 25 -12.24 4.17 -14.10
C ARG A 25 -12.67 3.61 -12.75
N VAL A 26 -13.15 4.45 -11.85
CA VAL A 26 -13.36 4.12 -10.44
C VAL A 26 -14.60 4.82 -9.87
N GLU A 27 -15.30 4.15 -8.95
CA GLU A 27 -16.46 4.73 -8.23
C GLU A 27 -16.04 5.70 -7.13
N VAL A 28 -14.81 5.55 -6.61
CA VAL A 28 -14.21 6.46 -5.62
C VAL A 28 -12.85 6.88 -6.13
N CYS A 29 -12.61 8.20 -6.20
CA CYS A 29 -11.29 8.78 -6.42
C CYS A 29 -11.15 10.00 -5.51
N ILE A 30 -10.19 9.97 -4.60
CA ILE A 30 -9.90 11.06 -3.68
C ILE A 30 -8.42 11.39 -3.82
N LYS A 31 -8.09 12.63 -4.20
CA LYS A 31 -6.72 13.09 -4.39
C LYS A 31 -6.38 14.16 -3.37
N GLY A 32 -5.21 14.06 -2.76
CA GLY A 32 -4.72 14.99 -1.74
C GLY A 32 -3.23 14.84 -1.51
N THR A 33 -2.80 15.17 -0.30
CA THR A 33 -1.40 15.18 0.12
C THR A 33 -1.25 14.67 1.54
N VAL A 34 -0.18 13.91 1.79
CA VAL A 34 0.22 13.45 3.14
C VAL A 34 1.71 13.66 3.30
N LEU A 35 2.11 14.40 4.34
CA LEU A 35 3.51 14.80 4.57
C LEU A 35 4.17 15.47 3.34
N GLY A 36 3.39 16.17 2.51
CA GLY A 36 3.86 16.82 1.29
C GLY A 36 3.89 15.94 0.04
N PHE A 37 3.64 14.63 0.17
CA PHE A 37 3.56 13.71 -0.97
C PHE A 37 2.15 13.62 -1.53
N PRO A 38 1.95 13.64 -2.87
CA PRO A 38 0.67 13.37 -3.48
C PRO A 38 0.15 11.98 -3.08
N VAL A 39 -1.12 11.93 -2.65
CA VAL A 39 -1.81 10.69 -2.29
C VAL A 39 -3.12 10.59 -3.05
N THR A 40 -3.40 9.40 -3.58
CA THR A 40 -4.70 9.06 -4.17
C THR A 40 -5.30 7.85 -3.47
N VAL A 41 -6.56 7.95 -3.05
CA VAL A 41 -7.36 6.82 -2.57
C VAL A 41 -8.39 6.50 -3.65
N GLU A 42 -8.29 5.31 -4.21
CA GLU A 42 -9.19 4.84 -5.26
C GLU A 42 -10.01 3.65 -4.80
N ALA A 43 -11.23 3.51 -5.33
CA ALA A 43 -11.92 2.24 -5.32
C ALA A 43 -12.71 1.99 -6.60
N PHE A 44 -12.46 0.83 -7.25
CA PHE A 44 -13.18 0.45 -8.48
C PHE A 44 -14.69 0.41 -8.27
N ARG A 45 -15.11 -0.19 -7.14
CA ARG A 45 -16.49 -0.16 -6.66
C ARG A 45 -16.50 0.03 -5.15
N ALA A 46 -17.34 0.94 -4.66
CA ALA A 46 -17.36 1.32 -3.24
C ALA A 46 -17.75 0.17 -2.31
N GLY A 47 -18.51 -0.81 -2.83
CA GLY A 47 -18.97 -2.00 -2.09
C GLY A 47 -18.23 -3.30 -2.41
N PHE A 48 -17.24 -3.31 -3.31
CA PHE A 48 -16.52 -4.53 -3.68
C PHE A 48 -15.41 -4.84 -2.66
N PRO A 49 -15.31 -6.09 -2.14
CA PRO A 49 -14.20 -6.46 -1.28
C PRO A 49 -12.88 -6.39 -2.05
N PHE A 50 -11.77 -6.04 -1.41
CA PHE A 50 -10.48 -5.78 -2.08
C PHE A 50 -10.50 -4.57 -3.04
N GLY A 51 -11.49 -3.68 -2.86
CA GLY A 51 -11.75 -2.62 -3.82
C GLY A 51 -10.96 -1.34 -3.61
N VAL A 52 -10.34 -1.13 -2.44
CA VAL A 52 -9.67 0.14 -2.10
C VAL A 52 -8.15 0.03 -2.26
N THR A 53 -7.57 0.98 -2.98
CA THR A 53 -6.12 1.12 -3.13
C THR A 53 -5.69 2.54 -2.77
N PHE A 54 -4.63 2.63 -1.98
CA PHE A 54 -3.95 3.87 -1.65
C PHE A 54 -2.68 3.96 -2.50
N PHE A 55 -2.50 5.09 -3.15
CA PHE A 55 -1.30 5.43 -3.90
C PHE A 55 -0.64 6.61 -3.24
N LEU A 56 0.68 6.55 -3.04
CA LEU A 56 1.50 7.68 -2.60
C LEU A 56 2.64 7.85 -3.59
N GLU A 57 2.82 9.05 -4.10
CA GLU A 57 3.85 9.36 -5.09
C GLU A 57 5.03 10.04 -4.40
N THR A 58 6.24 9.51 -4.54
CA THR A 58 7.47 10.10 -4.01
C THR A 58 8.29 10.82 -5.06
N ALA A 59 8.00 10.60 -6.35
CA ALA A 59 8.65 11.24 -7.49
C ALA A 59 7.62 11.99 -8.34
N ASP A 60 8.07 12.99 -9.10
CA ASP A 60 7.23 13.68 -10.06
C ASP A 60 6.96 12.78 -11.29
N LEU A 61 5.72 12.27 -11.38
CA LEU A 61 5.26 11.41 -12.48
C LEU A 61 4.59 12.20 -13.61
N SER A 62 4.59 13.54 -13.56
CA SER A 62 3.90 14.39 -14.55
C SER A 62 4.46 14.25 -15.97
N ALA A 63 5.75 13.90 -16.10
CA ALA A 63 6.42 13.66 -17.38
C ALA A 63 6.21 12.24 -17.94
N GLY A 64 5.45 11.38 -17.26
CA GLY A 64 5.24 9.97 -17.59
C GLY A 64 5.97 9.02 -16.64
N ALA A 65 5.91 7.72 -16.94
CA ALA A 65 6.59 6.72 -16.12
C ALA A 65 8.10 6.98 -16.11
N PRO A 66 8.74 7.05 -14.93
CA PRO A 66 10.17 7.30 -14.85
C PRO A 66 10.92 6.21 -15.63
N PRO A 67 12.05 6.54 -16.28
CA PRO A 67 12.86 5.56 -16.99
C PRO A 67 13.21 4.39 -16.06
N ASN A 68 13.33 3.19 -16.64
CA ASN A 68 13.71 2.00 -15.89
C ASN A 68 15.11 2.19 -15.32
N ASP A 69 15.15 2.59 -14.05
CA ASP A 69 16.37 2.71 -13.28
C ASP A 69 16.73 1.33 -12.73
N PRO A 70 17.85 0.73 -13.19
CA PRO A 70 18.28 -0.59 -12.71
C PRO A 70 18.61 -0.61 -11.21
N ASP A 71 18.91 0.56 -10.61
CA ASP A 71 19.25 0.67 -9.20
C ASP A 71 18.02 0.92 -8.30
N ALA A 72 16.86 1.27 -8.90
CA ALA A 72 15.63 1.47 -8.16
C ALA A 72 15.05 0.15 -7.65
N LEU A 73 14.64 0.13 -6.39
CA LEU A 73 13.95 -1.02 -5.81
C LEU A 73 12.51 -1.07 -6.34
N ASN A 74 12.13 -2.24 -6.86
CA ASN A 74 10.74 -2.63 -7.05
C ASN A 74 10.50 -3.87 -6.20
N MET A 75 9.74 -3.68 -5.13
CA MET A 75 9.48 -4.69 -4.12
C MET A 75 7.99 -4.78 -3.82
N MET A 76 7.52 -5.98 -3.55
CA MET A 76 6.13 -6.24 -3.23
C MET A 76 6.05 -7.11 -1.99
N PHE A 77 5.16 -6.74 -1.06
CA PHE A 77 4.85 -7.47 0.14
C PHE A 77 3.41 -8.00 0.08
N TYR A 78 3.26 -9.28 0.37
CA TYR A 78 2.00 -9.96 0.56
C TYR A 78 1.93 -10.49 1.99
N PRO A 79 0.97 -10.09 2.83
CA PRO A 79 0.85 -10.66 4.15
C PRO A 79 0.63 -12.17 4.06
N ARG A 80 1.38 -12.92 4.86
CA ARG A 80 1.17 -14.36 4.99
C ARG A 80 -0.20 -14.55 5.60
N MET A 81 -1.14 -15.08 4.83
CA MET A 81 -2.45 -15.48 5.33
C MET A 81 -2.29 -16.57 6.38
N THR A 82 -2.05 -16.18 7.63
CA THR A 82 -1.75 -17.10 8.74
C THR A 82 -2.82 -17.06 9.82
N ARG A 83 -3.93 -16.34 9.63
CA ARG A 83 -5.01 -16.31 10.64
C ARG A 83 -6.37 -16.68 10.05
N GLY A 84 -6.86 -17.85 10.47
CA GLY A 84 -8.23 -18.32 10.25
C GLY A 84 -8.37 -19.48 9.26
N ILE A 85 -9.62 -19.88 9.04
CA ILE A 85 -10.04 -21.06 8.25
C ILE A 85 -9.51 -21.01 6.80
N TYR A 86 -9.22 -19.83 6.26
CA TYR A 86 -8.64 -19.68 4.92
C TYR A 86 -7.19 -20.18 4.81
N SER A 87 -6.36 -20.14 5.87
CA SER A 87 -5.01 -20.73 5.82
C SER A 87 -5.05 -22.25 5.76
N PHE A 88 -6.11 -22.86 6.32
CA PHE A 88 -6.38 -24.29 6.22
C PHE A 88 -6.72 -24.67 4.77
N PHE A 89 -7.58 -23.92 4.08
CA PHE A 89 -7.90 -24.18 2.66
C PHE A 89 -6.74 -23.87 1.70
N ALA A 90 -5.97 -22.80 1.93
CA ALA A 90 -4.80 -22.48 1.10
C ALA A 90 -3.71 -23.57 1.20
N ARG A 91 -3.48 -24.12 2.40
CA ARG A 91 -2.59 -25.27 2.61
C ARG A 91 -3.16 -26.56 2.02
N LEU A 92 -4.47 -26.79 2.13
CA LEU A 92 -5.15 -27.95 1.54
C LEU A 92 -5.02 -27.97 0.00
N LEU A 93 -4.99 -26.79 -0.62
CA LEU A 93 -4.84 -26.61 -2.07
C LEU A 93 -3.38 -26.44 -2.53
N LEU A 94 -2.39 -26.52 -1.62
CA LEU A 94 -0.96 -26.34 -1.92
C LEU A 94 -0.63 -25.01 -2.64
N LEU A 95 -1.47 -23.99 -2.48
CA LEU A 95 -1.30 -22.65 -3.06
C LEU A 95 -0.49 -21.76 -2.10
N GLU A 96 0.62 -22.24 -1.55
CA GLU A 96 1.55 -21.35 -0.85
C GLU A 96 2.43 -20.66 -1.90
N ALA A 97 2.14 -19.38 -2.15
CA ALA A 97 3.01 -18.54 -2.96
C ALA A 97 4.40 -18.49 -2.31
N LYS A 98 5.39 -19.13 -2.94
CA LYS A 98 6.78 -19.06 -2.48
C LYS A 98 7.34 -17.68 -2.78
N GLY A 99 7.15 -16.73 -1.86
CA GLY A 99 7.88 -15.47 -1.87
C GLY A 99 9.39 -15.68 -1.81
N GLN A 100 10.15 -14.70 -2.29
CA GLN A 100 11.60 -14.64 -2.24
C GLN A 100 12.08 -14.40 -0.79
N PRO A 101 13.26 -14.94 -0.40
CA PRO A 101 13.77 -14.80 0.96
C PRO A 101 14.33 -13.39 1.22
N ILE A 102 14.13 -12.87 2.43
CA ILE A 102 14.74 -11.64 2.96
C ILE A 102 15.24 -11.95 4.35
N ASP A 103 16.44 -11.56 4.72
CA ASP A 103 17.08 -11.96 5.97
C ASP A 103 16.61 -11.20 7.22
N GLU A 104 15.30 -10.95 7.34
CA GLU A 104 14.68 -10.31 8.50
C GLU A 104 13.58 -11.23 9.07
N PRO A 105 13.76 -11.83 10.28
CA PRO A 105 12.82 -12.78 10.86
C PRO A 105 11.37 -12.28 10.94
N ARG A 106 11.15 -11.01 11.27
CA ARG A 106 9.80 -10.41 11.36
C ARG A 106 9.18 -10.27 9.98
N VAL A 107 9.96 -10.01 8.93
CA VAL A 107 9.46 -10.03 7.55
C VAL A 107 9.17 -11.45 7.09
N LYS A 108 10.10 -12.40 7.32
CA LYS A 108 9.89 -13.83 6.98
C LYS A 108 8.63 -14.40 7.64
N GLY A 109 8.35 -14.01 8.89
CA GLY A 109 7.20 -14.49 9.65
C GLY A 109 5.85 -13.92 9.22
N ASN A 110 5.83 -12.65 8.76
CA ASN A 110 4.58 -11.94 8.48
C ASN A 110 4.28 -11.77 6.98
N PHE A 111 5.29 -11.83 6.10
CA PHE A 111 5.13 -11.50 4.67
C PHE A 111 5.78 -12.53 3.73
N HIS A 112 5.19 -12.66 2.54
CA HIS A 112 5.85 -13.12 1.33
C HIS A 112 6.30 -11.90 0.53
N CYS A 113 7.51 -11.93 0.00
CA CYS A 113 8.06 -10.81 -0.74
C CYS A 113 8.40 -11.20 -2.18
N SER A 114 8.37 -10.24 -3.09
CA SER A 114 8.96 -10.34 -4.43
C SER A 114 9.74 -9.05 -4.68
N TYR A 115 10.95 -9.13 -5.22
CA TYR A 115 11.78 -7.97 -5.48
C TYR A 115 12.64 -8.14 -6.74
N ASN A 116 13.07 -7.03 -7.32
CA ASN A 116 13.98 -7.00 -8.47
C ASN A 116 15.47 -7.14 -8.06
N SER A 117 15.87 -6.57 -6.91
CA SER A 117 17.24 -6.63 -6.39
C SER A 117 17.24 -7.01 -4.91
N ARG A 118 17.93 -8.11 -4.58
CA ARG A 118 18.03 -8.57 -3.20
C ARG A 118 18.77 -7.57 -2.32
N GLU A 119 19.87 -7.01 -2.81
CA GLU A 119 20.68 -6.06 -2.05
C GLU A 119 19.86 -4.83 -1.64
N GLN A 120 19.11 -4.25 -2.60
CA GLN A 120 18.25 -3.10 -2.32
C GLN A 120 17.07 -3.47 -1.41
N ALA A 121 16.49 -4.68 -1.57
CA ALA A 121 15.42 -5.15 -0.71
C ALA A 121 15.87 -5.34 0.75
N GLU A 122 17.05 -5.94 0.96
CA GLU A 122 17.65 -6.11 2.28
C GLU A 122 17.97 -4.73 2.90
N ARG A 123 18.57 -3.82 2.12
CA ARG A 123 18.85 -2.43 2.58
C ARG A 123 17.58 -1.70 2.98
N PHE A 124 16.50 -1.83 2.20
CA PHE A 124 15.22 -1.20 2.48
C PHE A 124 14.58 -1.75 3.75
N VAL A 125 14.46 -3.07 3.88
CA VAL A 125 13.81 -3.71 5.03
C VAL A 125 14.54 -3.44 6.35
N HIS A 126 15.87 -3.35 6.32
CA HIS A 126 16.68 -3.06 7.50
C HIS A 126 16.83 -1.56 7.78
N TYR A 127 16.28 -0.68 6.93
CA TYR A 127 16.34 0.75 7.18
C TYR A 127 15.46 1.12 8.39
N PRO A 128 15.94 1.97 9.31
CA PRO A 128 15.19 2.34 10.51
C PRO A 128 13.77 2.85 10.20
N GLY A 129 12.77 2.29 10.88
CA GLY A 129 11.37 2.71 10.74
C GLY A 129 10.59 2.00 9.62
N VAL A 130 11.26 1.31 8.68
CA VAL A 130 10.56 0.58 7.61
C VAL A 130 9.78 -0.59 8.18
N LEU A 131 10.42 -1.43 9.00
CA LEU A 131 9.80 -2.61 9.56
C LEU A 131 8.61 -2.28 10.48
N GLU A 132 8.75 -1.25 11.31
CA GLU A 132 7.68 -0.75 12.17
C GLU A 132 6.47 -0.32 11.34
N ASN A 133 6.70 0.42 10.27
CA ASN A 133 5.63 0.90 9.39
C ASN A 133 4.99 -0.23 8.57
N LEU A 134 5.75 -1.21 8.08
CA LEU A 134 5.20 -2.38 7.41
C LEU A 134 4.25 -3.18 8.33
N LEU A 135 4.65 -3.38 9.58
CA LEU A 135 3.81 -4.08 10.56
C LEU A 135 2.62 -3.23 11.01
N LYS A 136 2.79 -1.91 11.11
CA LYS A 136 1.69 -0.97 11.36
C LYS A 136 0.65 -1.05 10.25
N LEU A 137 1.06 -1.05 8.98
CA LEU A 137 0.19 -1.22 7.83
C LEU A 137 -0.53 -2.57 7.86
N GLU A 138 0.15 -3.66 8.18
CA GLU A 138 -0.47 -4.99 8.29
C GLU A 138 -1.52 -5.02 9.39
N HIS A 139 -1.23 -4.42 10.54
CA HIS A 139 -2.12 -4.37 11.69
C HIS A 139 -3.41 -3.58 11.42
N TYR A 140 -3.28 -2.35 10.91
CA TYR A 140 -4.41 -1.44 10.72
C TYR A 140 -5.13 -1.71 9.39
N ALA A 141 -4.39 -1.64 8.28
CA ALA A 141 -4.97 -1.68 6.96
C ALA A 141 -5.39 -3.10 6.54
N LYS A 142 -4.79 -4.14 7.15
CA LYS A 142 -4.96 -5.55 6.77
C LYS A 142 -4.87 -5.71 5.25
N PHE A 143 -3.81 -5.13 4.71
CA PHE A 143 -3.62 -5.00 3.27
C PHE A 143 -3.50 -6.37 2.60
N SER A 144 -3.88 -6.47 1.35
CA SER A 144 -3.66 -7.68 0.54
C SER A 144 -2.31 -7.63 -0.17
N GLU A 145 -1.89 -6.44 -0.58
CA GLU A 145 -0.65 -6.21 -1.33
C GLU A 145 -0.11 -4.80 -1.03
N LEU A 146 1.20 -4.69 -0.81
CA LEU A 146 1.94 -3.43 -0.78
C LEU A 146 3.04 -3.50 -1.84
N THR A 147 3.03 -2.56 -2.77
CA THR A 147 4.10 -2.36 -3.74
C THR A 147 4.92 -1.14 -3.36
N VAL A 148 6.23 -1.29 -3.34
CA VAL A 148 7.23 -0.27 -3.07
C VAL A 148 8.07 -0.09 -4.32
N ARG A 149 8.07 1.11 -4.87
CA ARG A 149 8.92 1.51 -6.00
C ARG A 149 9.68 2.76 -5.62
N THR A 150 10.98 2.66 -5.37
CA THR A 150 11.72 3.83 -4.84
C THR A 150 11.76 5.01 -5.80
N ASN A 151 11.66 4.74 -7.11
CA ASN A 151 11.59 5.75 -8.15
C ASN A 151 10.18 6.30 -8.46
N ALA A 152 9.13 5.84 -7.77
CA ALA A 152 7.75 6.26 -8.07
C ALA A 152 6.92 6.50 -6.81
N GLY A 153 6.99 5.59 -5.84
CA GLY A 153 6.29 5.67 -4.57
C GLY A 153 5.70 4.34 -4.13
N LEU A 154 4.53 4.39 -3.50
CA LEU A 154 3.88 3.27 -2.83
C LEU A 154 2.49 3.01 -3.42
N SER A 155 2.09 1.75 -3.47
CA SER A 155 0.73 1.32 -3.77
C SER A 155 0.30 0.26 -2.77
N LEU A 156 -0.75 0.53 -2.00
CA LEU A 156 -1.26 -0.35 -0.96
C LEU A 156 -2.72 -0.70 -1.25
N SER A 157 -2.99 -1.97 -1.53
CA SER A 157 -4.35 -2.48 -1.74
C SER A 157 -4.86 -3.13 -0.46
N VAL A 158 -6.07 -2.76 -0.02
CA VAL A 158 -6.67 -3.29 1.22
C VAL A 158 -7.83 -4.22 0.95
N SER A 159 -8.00 -5.21 1.83
CA SER A 159 -9.00 -6.28 1.64
C SER A 159 -10.45 -5.87 1.91
N THR A 160 -10.69 -4.59 2.22
CA THR A 160 -12.01 -4.07 2.58
C THR A 160 -12.61 -3.23 1.46
N ALA A 161 -13.94 -3.16 1.45
CA ALA A 161 -14.67 -2.24 0.59
C ALA A 161 -14.60 -0.80 1.14
N PHE A 162 -14.65 0.22 0.28
CA PHE A 162 -14.63 1.62 0.73
C PHE A 162 -15.74 1.91 1.73
N ASN A 163 -16.94 1.38 1.52
CA ASN A 163 -18.07 1.55 2.45
C ASN A 163 -17.82 0.97 3.85
N ASN A 164 -16.94 -0.03 3.98
CA ASN A 164 -16.59 -0.67 5.25
C ASN A 164 -15.24 -0.20 5.82
N LEU A 165 -14.47 0.59 5.08
CA LEU A 165 -13.19 1.13 5.54
C LEU A 165 -13.39 2.19 6.64
N GLU A 166 -13.01 1.94 7.87
CA GLU A 166 -13.12 2.96 8.93
C GLU A 166 -12.21 4.15 8.64
N VAL A 167 -12.66 5.38 8.97
CA VAL A 167 -11.89 6.61 8.72
C VAL A 167 -10.58 6.61 9.52
N ASP A 168 -10.60 6.07 10.73
CA ASP A 168 -9.39 5.94 11.56
C ASP A 168 -8.39 4.95 10.96
N ILE A 169 -8.86 3.86 10.33
CA ILE A 169 -7.99 2.94 9.59
C ILE A 169 -7.36 3.67 8.40
N ALA A 170 -8.14 4.44 7.63
CA ALA A 170 -7.61 5.25 6.55
C ALA A 170 -6.57 6.25 7.05
N LYS A 171 -6.78 6.85 8.23
CA LYS A 171 -5.81 7.75 8.90
C LYS A 171 -4.47 7.10 9.15
N GLU A 172 -4.48 6.00 9.88
CA GLU A 172 -3.25 5.31 10.26
C GLU A 172 -2.54 4.71 9.05
N THR A 173 -3.31 4.30 8.03
CA THR A 173 -2.78 3.83 6.74
C THR A 173 -2.03 4.95 6.02
N CYS A 174 -2.69 6.10 5.83
CA CYS A 174 -2.07 7.26 5.18
C CYS A 174 -0.83 7.74 5.94
N ALA A 175 -0.88 7.82 7.28
CA ALA A 175 0.26 8.23 8.09
C ALA A 175 1.46 7.29 7.92
N ALA A 176 1.25 5.97 8.03
CA ALA A 176 2.31 4.98 7.87
C ALA A 176 2.87 4.95 6.43
N MET A 177 2.01 5.13 5.42
CA MET A 177 2.46 5.30 4.03
C MET A 177 3.29 6.58 3.86
N GLY A 178 2.89 7.69 4.48
CA GLY A 178 3.64 8.94 4.47
C GLY A 178 5.04 8.80 5.06
N GLU A 179 5.15 8.13 6.21
CA GLU A 179 6.46 7.85 6.85
C GLU A 179 7.36 6.98 5.95
N LEU A 180 6.80 5.93 5.33
CA LEU A 180 7.54 5.13 4.35
C LEU A 180 7.93 5.94 3.11
N GLY A 181 7.04 6.81 2.64
CA GLY A 181 7.29 7.74 1.53
C GLY A 181 8.47 8.67 1.82
N GLN A 182 8.53 9.23 3.04
CA GLN A 182 9.64 10.05 3.51
C GLN A 182 10.96 9.28 3.49
N ILE A 183 10.97 8.05 4.03
CA ILE A 183 12.16 7.19 4.05
C ILE A 183 12.66 6.94 2.61
N ILE A 184 11.74 6.62 1.70
CA ILE A 184 12.06 6.39 0.28
C ILE A 184 12.66 7.64 -0.35
N PHE A 185 12.00 8.79 -0.18
CA PHE A 185 12.39 10.06 -0.76
C PHE A 185 13.78 10.50 -0.29
N GLU A 186 14.07 10.39 1.01
CA GLU A 186 15.32 10.87 1.58
C GLU A 186 16.53 9.94 1.36
N ASN A 187 16.30 8.64 1.11
CA ASN A 187 17.38 7.64 1.21
C ASN A 187 17.53 6.72 -0.01
N PHE A 188 16.53 6.67 -0.89
CA PHE A 188 16.47 5.67 -1.97
C PHE A 188 16.13 6.27 -3.35
N GLN A 189 16.12 7.60 -3.46
CA GLN A 189 16.08 8.34 -4.73
C GLN A 189 17.48 8.70 -5.22
#